data_AF-A0A182TSJ9-F1
#
_entry.id   AF-A0A182TSJ9-F1
#
_cell.length_a   1.000
_cell.length_b   1.000
_cell.length_c   1.000
_cell.angle_alpha   90.00
_cell.angle_beta   90.00
_cell.angle_gamma   90.00
#
_symmetry.space_group_name_H-M   'P 1'
#
loop_
_entity.id
_entity.type
_entity.pdbx_description
1 polymer ?
#
loop_
_entity_poly.entity_id
_entity_poly.type
_entity_poly.pdbx_seq_one_letter_code
_entity_poly.pdbx_strand_id
1 'polypeptide(L)'
;LQDLSVLEEVLRMVLEILNSCLSHQLVYCPNLVYTLLYKRNVFEAFRSHSAFQDIIQNIDMVVGFFSSRLQRVQEQRGELGVSEVLEVISKGASQWSSDRLRKFPDLKFKYVEEDAPEEFFIPYVWTLSLDFCMLYYNFCN
;
A
#
# COMPACT_ATOMS: atom_id res chain seq x y z
N LEU A 1 15.21 -23.84 -3.40
CA LEU A 1 14.82 -23.69 -1.98
C LEU A 1 15.12 -22.29 -1.48
N GLN A 2 16.37 -21.80 -1.62
CA GLN A 2 16.77 -20.45 -1.21
C GLN A 2 15.99 -19.32 -1.93
N ASP A 3 15.75 -19.45 -3.23
CA ASP A 3 14.97 -18.45 -3.99
C ASP A 3 13.50 -18.38 -3.55
N LEU A 4 12.92 -19.54 -3.18
CA LEU A 4 11.54 -19.63 -2.71
C LEU A 4 11.38 -18.94 -1.35
N SER A 5 12.34 -19.13 -0.44
CA SER A 5 12.34 -18.42 0.85
C SER A 5 12.57 -16.92 0.69
N VAL A 6 13.41 -16.48 -0.26
CA VAL A 6 13.58 -15.04 -0.54
C VAL A 6 12.28 -14.44 -1.06
N LEU A 7 11.60 -15.12 -1.98
CA LEU A 7 10.29 -14.66 -2.48
C LEU A 7 9.24 -14.61 -1.36
N GLU A 8 9.23 -15.59 -0.46
CA GLU A 8 8.34 -15.61 0.71
C GLU A 8 8.56 -14.40 1.61
N GLU A 9 9.81 -14.06 1.93
CA GLU A 9 10.15 -12.87 2.74
C GLU A 9 9.74 -11.57 2.04
N VAL A 10 9.94 -11.48 0.72
CA VAL A 10 9.50 -10.31 -0.07
C VAL A 10 7.98 -10.17 -0.03
N LEU A 11 7.25 -11.26 -0.21
CA LEU A 11 5.78 -11.26 -0.14
C LEU A 11 5.27 -10.93 1.27
N ARG A 12 5.89 -11.49 2.30
CA ARG A 12 5.64 -11.18 3.71
C ARG A 12 5.78 -9.67 3.93
N MET A 13 6.89 -9.09 3.51
CA MET A 13 7.18 -7.66 3.64
C MET A 13 6.12 -6.79 2.94
N VAL A 14 5.72 -7.14 1.71
CA VAL A 14 4.66 -6.42 1.00
C VAL A 14 3.34 -6.50 1.77
N LEU A 15 2.97 -7.67 2.29
CA LEU A 15 1.76 -7.85 3.11
C LEU A 15 1.83 -7.05 4.41
N GLU A 16 2.98 -6.97 5.07
CA GLU A 16 3.18 -6.16 6.28
C GLU A 16 3.05 -4.66 6.00
N ILE A 17 3.54 -4.18 4.85
CA ILE A 17 3.33 -2.79 4.40
C ILE A 17 1.84 -2.51 4.25
N LEU A 18 1.10 -3.39 3.57
CA LEU A 18 -0.36 -3.26 3.44
C LEU A 18 -1.03 -3.22 4.82
N ASN A 19 -0.68 -4.16 5.70
CA ASN A 19 -1.23 -4.22 7.05
C ASN A 19 -0.92 -2.95 7.87
N SER A 20 0.26 -2.37 7.72
CA SER A 20 0.64 -1.11 8.36
C SER A 20 -0.25 0.04 7.90
N CYS A 21 -0.49 0.18 6.60
CA CYS A 21 -1.44 1.15 6.07
C CYS A 21 -2.84 0.96 6.68
N LEU A 22 -3.32 -0.28 6.77
CA LEU A 22 -4.65 -0.57 7.33
C LEU A 22 -4.75 -0.36 8.85
N SER A 23 -3.63 -0.51 9.57
CA SER A 23 -3.60 -0.40 11.03
C SER A 23 -3.42 1.03 11.52
N HIS A 24 -2.60 1.83 10.80
CA HIS A 24 -2.14 3.14 11.25
C HIS A 24 -2.63 4.31 10.39
N GLN A 25 -2.93 4.07 9.11
CA GLN A 25 -3.16 5.15 8.13
C GLN A 25 -4.44 4.95 7.31
N LEU A 26 -5.35 4.07 7.74
CA LEU A 26 -6.53 3.67 6.96
C LEU A 26 -7.36 4.85 6.44
N VAL A 27 -7.52 5.89 7.27
CA VAL A 27 -8.25 7.12 6.93
C VAL A 27 -7.65 7.85 5.72
N TYR A 28 -6.34 7.74 5.52
CA TYR A 28 -5.61 8.35 4.41
C TYR A 28 -5.45 7.41 3.20
N CYS A 29 -5.91 6.16 3.30
CA CYS A 29 -5.73 5.13 2.27
C CYS A 29 -7.06 4.59 1.68
N PRO A 30 -8.04 5.42 1.28
CA PRO A 30 -9.33 4.93 0.78
C PRO A 30 -9.20 4.13 -0.54
N ASN A 31 -8.27 4.52 -1.42
CA ASN A 31 -8.01 3.80 -2.68
C ASN A 31 -7.41 2.41 -2.45
N LEU A 32 -6.63 2.23 -1.38
CA LEU A 32 -6.13 0.92 -1.00
C LEU A 32 -7.31 0.02 -0.60
N VAL A 33 -8.18 0.50 0.28
CA VAL A 33 -9.38 -0.25 0.70
C VAL A 33 -10.27 -0.59 -0.50
N TYR A 34 -10.50 0.37 -1.40
CA TYR A 34 -11.25 0.14 -2.65
C TYR A 34 -10.63 -0.98 -3.48
N THR A 35 -9.31 -0.96 -3.64
CA THR A 35 -8.58 -1.98 -4.40
C THR A 35 -8.64 -3.35 -3.71
N LEU A 36 -8.50 -3.40 -2.38
CA LEU A 36 -8.62 -4.64 -1.61
C LEU A 36 -10.02 -5.26 -1.72
N LEU A 37 -11.07 -4.44 -1.71
CA LEU A 37 -12.44 -4.90 -1.94
C LEU A 37 -12.60 -5.50 -3.35
N TYR A 38 -12.08 -4.82 -4.36
CA TYR A 38 -12.16 -5.25 -5.76
C TYR A 38 -11.31 -6.50 -6.07
N LYS A 39 -10.13 -6.63 -5.45
CA LYS A 39 -9.16 -7.71 -5.68
C LYS A 39 -9.02 -8.68 -4.51
N ARG A 40 -10.05 -8.82 -3.68
CA ARG A 40 -10.02 -9.68 -2.47
C ARG A 40 -9.61 -11.13 -2.77
N ASN A 41 -9.93 -11.63 -3.95
CA ASN A 41 -9.61 -12.98 -4.40
C ASN A 41 -8.10 -13.25 -4.53
N VAL A 42 -7.29 -12.22 -4.73
CA VAL A 42 -5.82 -12.34 -4.76
C VAL A 42 -5.29 -12.91 -3.44
N PHE A 43 -5.99 -12.62 -2.33
CA PHE A 43 -5.56 -13.03 -0.99
C PHE A 43 -5.96 -14.46 -0.62
N GLU A 44 -6.84 -15.11 -1.40
CA GLU A 44 -7.32 -16.46 -1.11
C GLU A 44 -6.19 -17.49 -1.13
N ALA A 45 -5.23 -17.34 -2.05
CA ALA A 45 -4.07 -18.23 -2.15
C ALA A 45 -3.18 -18.17 -0.89
N PHE A 46 -3.09 -17.00 -0.22
CA PHE A 46 -2.24 -16.81 0.95
C PHE A 46 -2.86 -17.33 2.25
N ARG A 47 -4.18 -17.58 2.30
CA ARG A 47 -4.88 -18.03 3.52
C ARG A 47 -4.40 -19.36 4.07
N SER A 48 -3.94 -20.25 3.19
CA SER A 48 -3.44 -21.58 3.55
C SER A 48 -1.96 -21.59 3.95
N HIS A 49 -1.24 -20.50 3.68
CA HIS A 49 0.19 -20.40 3.92
C HIS A 49 0.47 -19.84 5.31
N SER A 50 1.13 -20.63 6.17
CA SER A 50 1.37 -20.29 7.57
C SER A 50 2.13 -18.98 7.76
N ALA A 51 3.04 -18.64 6.84
CA ALA A 51 3.82 -17.40 6.87
C ALA A 51 2.98 -16.12 6.70
N PHE A 52 1.79 -16.21 6.09
CA PHE A 52 0.97 -15.05 5.75
C PHE A 52 -0.36 -15.01 6.51
N GLN A 53 -0.77 -16.13 7.10
CA GLN A 53 -2.11 -16.31 7.67
C GLN A 53 -2.49 -15.23 8.68
N ASP A 54 -1.55 -14.80 9.51
CA ASP A 54 -1.74 -13.76 10.52
C ASP A 54 -2.01 -12.38 9.92
N ILE A 55 -1.28 -12.01 8.86
CA ILE A 55 -1.49 -10.76 8.13
C ILE A 55 -2.78 -10.80 7.32
N ILE A 56 -3.06 -11.94 6.67
CA ILE A 56 -4.28 -12.12 5.87
C ILE A 56 -5.52 -12.02 6.74
N GLN A 57 -5.50 -12.51 7.99
CA GLN A 57 -6.60 -12.33 8.93
C GLN A 57 -6.93 -10.85 9.20
N ASN A 58 -5.91 -10.00 9.36
CA ASN A 58 -6.13 -8.56 9.52
C ASN A 58 -6.75 -7.94 8.26
N ILE A 59 -6.24 -8.29 7.08
CA ILE A 59 -6.78 -7.81 5.79
C ILE A 59 -8.24 -8.26 5.62
N ASP A 60 -8.55 -9.52 5.88
CA ASP A 60 -9.90 -10.09 5.80
C ASP A 60 -10.86 -9.38 6.77
N MET A 61 -10.41 -9.00 7.96
CA MET A 61 -11.24 -8.26 8.93
C MET A 61 -11.62 -6.88 8.40
N VAL A 62 -10.67 -6.16 7.81
CA VAL A 62 -10.90 -4.84 7.21
C VAL A 62 -11.81 -4.97 5.98
N VAL A 63 -11.51 -5.90 5.08
CA VAL A 63 -12.31 -6.17 3.88
C VAL A 63 -13.74 -6.56 4.26
N GLY A 64 -13.92 -7.41 5.27
CA GLY A 64 -15.23 -7.83 5.78
C GLY A 64 -16.05 -6.67 6.35
N PHE A 65 -15.41 -5.79 7.13
CA PHE A 65 -16.06 -4.59 7.65
C PHE A 65 -16.59 -3.70 6.52
N PHE A 66 -15.74 -3.35 5.55
CA PHE A 66 -16.16 -2.48 4.44
C PHE A 66 -17.14 -3.16 3.49
N SER A 67 -17.00 -4.47 3.25
CA SER A 67 -17.96 -5.24 2.43
C SER A 67 -19.36 -5.20 3.05
N SER A 68 -19.47 -5.47 4.36
CA SER A 68 -20.77 -5.41 5.05
C SER A 68 -21.39 -4.02 5.05
N ARG A 69 -20.55 -2.98 5.14
CA ARG A 69 -20.99 -1.59 5.11
C ARG A 69 -21.50 -1.19 3.72
N LEU A 70 -20.78 -1.55 2.67
CA LEU A 70 -21.18 -1.28 1.29
C LEU A 70 -22.47 -2.02 0.94
N GLN A 71 -22.58 -3.29 1.32
CA GLN A 71 -23.80 -4.08 1.12
C GLN A 71 -25.03 -3.40 1.74
N ARG A 72 -24.94 -2.92 2.98
CA ARG A 72 -26.05 -2.20 3.64
C ARG A 72 -26.46 -0.93 2.90
N VAL A 73 -25.51 -0.20 2.31
CA VAL A 73 -25.81 1.02 1.55
C VAL A 73 -26.43 0.65 0.20
N GLN A 74 -25.93 -0.40 -0.45
CA GLN A 74 -26.48 -0.92 -1.71
C GLN A 74 -27.92 -1.42 -1.55
N GLU A 75 -28.23 -2.10 -0.44
CA GLU A 75 -29.60 -2.53 -0.12
C GLU A 75 -30.58 -1.36 0.02
N GLN A 76 -30.11 -0.17 0.38
CA GLN A 76 -30.95 1.03 0.57
C GLN A 76 -31.02 1.93 -0.67
N ARG A 77 -29.95 2.02 -1.44
CA ARG A 77 -29.79 3.01 -2.53
C ARG A 77 -29.68 2.39 -3.92
N GLY A 78 -29.53 1.06 -4.02
CA GLY A 78 -29.24 0.37 -5.27
C GLY A 78 -27.74 0.34 -5.58
N GLU A 79 -27.41 0.19 -6.86
CA GLU A 79 -26.01 0.17 -7.31
C GLU A 79 -25.31 1.49 -7.01
N LEU A 80 -24.04 1.41 -6.60
CA LEU A 80 -23.23 2.57 -6.22
C LEU A 80 -22.18 2.84 -7.28
N GLY A 81 -22.03 4.11 -7.65
CA GLY A 81 -20.91 4.58 -8.47
C GLY A 81 -19.59 4.60 -7.68
N VAL A 82 -18.46 4.70 -8.39
CA VAL A 82 -17.12 4.70 -7.78
C VAL A 82 -16.96 5.81 -6.72
N SER A 83 -17.46 7.02 -7.02
CA SER A 83 -17.40 8.14 -6.07
C SER A 83 -18.17 7.87 -4.78
N GLU A 84 -19.33 7.21 -4.88
CA GLU A 84 -20.15 6.87 -3.72
C GLU A 84 -19.51 5.76 -2.89
N VAL A 85 -18.91 4.77 -3.55
CA VAL A 85 -18.14 3.71 -2.88
C VAL A 85 -16.98 4.33 -2.08
N LEU A 86 -16.22 5.25 -2.68
CA LEU A 86 -15.12 5.94 -2.02
C LEU A 86 -15.61 6.81 -0.84
N GLU A 87 -16.78 7.44 -0.97
CA GLU A 87 -17.39 8.19 0.14
C GLU A 87 -17.76 7.28 1.31
N VAL A 88 -18.36 6.11 1.02
CA VAL A 88 -18.70 5.10 2.04
C VAL A 88 -17.45 4.58 2.74
N ILE A 89 -16.38 4.33 1.97
CA ILE A 89 -15.07 3.90 2.50
C ILE A 89 -14.48 4.99 3.39
N SER A 90 -14.43 6.24 2.94
CA SER A 90 -13.88 7.36 3.72
C SER A 90 -14.62 7.53 5.05
N LYS A 91 -15.96 7.52 5.02
CA LYS A 91 -16.80 7.56 6.22
C LYS A 91 -16.60 6.36 7.14
N GLY A 92 -16.41 5.17 6.56
CA GLY A 92 -16.15 3.95 7.31
C GLY A 92 -14.78 3.92 7.97
N ALA A 93 -13.76 4.49 7.33
CA ALA A 93 -12.40 4.53 7.84
C ALA A 93 -12.30 5.33 9.15
N SER A 94 -13.02 6.45 9.27
CA SER A 94 -13.08 7.22 10.53
C SER A 94 -13.81 6.49 11.67
N GLN A 95 -14.63 5.48 11.36
CA GLN A 95 -15.39 4.69 12.34
C GLN A 95 -14.73 3.35 12.64
N TRP A 96 -13.70 2.99 11.88
CA TRP A 96 -12.96 1.76 12.07
C TRP A 96 -12.04 1.88 13.29
N SER A 97 -12.02 0.86 14.14
CA SER A 97 -11.04 0.72 15.22
C SER A 97 -10.08 -0.42 14.85
N SER A 98 -8.78 -0.10 14.79
CA SER A 98 -7.70 -1.05 14.53
C SER A 98 -7.25 -1.81 15.80
N ASP A 99 -7.97 -1.68 16.92
CA ASP A 99 -7.65 -2.38 18.17
C ASP A 99 -7.84 -3.89 18.07
N ARG A 100 -8.77 -4.31 17.19
CA ARG A 100 -9.05 -5.72 16.91
C ARG A 100 -8.03 -6.37 15.96
N LEU A 101 -7.19 -5.57 15.32
CA LEU A 101 -6.14 -6.08 14.44
C LEU A 101 -4.97 -6.60 15.25
N ARG A 102 -4.42 -7.73 14.83
CA ARG A 102 -3.17 -8.26 15.37
C ARG A 102 -2.08 -7.21 15.17
N LYS A 103 -1.33 -6.91 16.24
CA LYS A 103 -0.24 -5.94 16.18
C LYS A 103 1.01 -6.59 15.59
N PHE A 104 1.65 -5.88 14.68
CA PHE A 104 2.93 -6.24 14.08
C PHE A 104 3.99 -5.26 14.56
N PRO A 105 5.27 -5.66 14.60
CA PRO A 105 6.34 -4.73 14.89
C PRO A 105 6.38 -3.62 13.84
N ASP A 106 6.78 -2.41 14.25
CA ASP A 106 6.97 -1.31 13.31
C ASP A 106 8.01 -1.71 12.26
N LEU A 107 7.67 -1.47 10.99
CA LEU A 107 8.58 -1.67 9.88
C LEU A 107 9.75 -0.71 10.00
N LYS A 108 10.93 -1.25 10.34
CA LYS A 108 12.18 -0.48 10.45
C LYS A 108 13.00 -0.70 9.20
N PHE A 109 12.95 0.26 8.29
CA PHE A 109 13.83 0.29 7.13
C PHE A 109 15.12 1.02 7.52
N LYS A 110 16.23 0.30 7.59
CA LYS A 110 17.54 0.94 7.71
C LYS A 110 17.86 1.57 6.36
N TYR A 111 18.07 2.87 6.35
CA TYR A 111 18.67 3.52 5.19
C TYR A 111 20.07 2.94 4.99
N VAL A 112 20.30 2.35 3.82
CA VAL A 112 21.63 1.91 3.41
C VAL A 112 22.24 3.10 2.68
N GLU A 113 23.19 3.76 3.33
CA GLU A 113 24.08 4.69 2.64
C GLU A 113 24.92 3.88 1.66
N GLU A 114 24.85 4.22 0.38
CA GLU A 114 25.84 3.77 -0.60
C GLU A 114 27.21 4.31 -0.19
N ASP A 115 28.28 3.54 -0.40
CA ASP A 115 29.64 3.95 -0.01
C ASP A 115 30.15 5.15 -0.83
N ALA A 116 29.67 5.28 -2.08
CA ALA A 116 30.04 6.35 -3.01
C ALA A 116 28.78 6.95 -3.67
N PRO A 117 27.91 7.64 -2.91
CA PRO A 117 26.65 8.18 -3.42
C PRO A 117 26.87 9.21 -4.54
N GLU A 118 28.04 9.86 -4.57
CA GLU A 118 28.43 10.82 -5.58
C GLU A 118 28.44 10.25 -7.01
N GLU A 119 28.72 8.96 -7.19
CA GLU A 119 28.76 8.34 -8.52
C GLU A 119 27.38 8.35 -9.19
N PHE A 120 26.31 8.32 -8.39
CA PHE A 120 24.94 8.44 -8.87
C PHE A 120 24.45 9.90 -8.88
N PHE A 121 24.65 10.62 -7.78
CA PHE A 121 24.07 11.97 -7.62
C PHE A 121 24.77 13.02 -8.48
N ILE A 122 26.09 12.96 -8.67
CA ILE A 122 26.81 13.97 -9.47
C ILE A 122 26.33 13.95 -10.93
N PRO A 123 26.32 12.83 -11.66
CA PRO A 123 25.81 12.80 -13.04
C PRO A 123 24.34 13.23 -13.15
N TYR A 124 23.50 12.86 -12.18
CA TYR A 124 22.08 13.21 -12.17
C TYR A 124 21.85 14.72 -11.98
N VAL A 125 22.53 15.34 -11.00
CA VAL A 125 22.44 16.79 -10.76
C VAL A 125 22.94 17.58 -11.97
N TRP A 126 23.99 17.12 -12.64
CA TRP A 126 24.45 17.72 -13.90
C TRP A 126 23.41 17.60 -15.02
N THR A 127 22.76 16.45 -15.14
CA THR A 127 21.67 16.26 -16.13
C THR A 127 20.52 17.21 -15.86
N LEU A 128 20.06 17.32 -14.61
CA LEU A 128 19.02 18.29 -14.24
C LEU A 128 19.45 19.73 -14.52
N SER A 129 20.72 20.06 -14.24
CA SER A 129 21.24 21.40 -14.50
C SER A 129 21.27 21.71 -16.00
N LEU A 130 21.59 20.73 -16.86
CA LEU A 130 21.54 20.88 -18.31
C LEU A 130 20.10 20.97 -18.85
N ASP A 131 19.18 20.21 -18.27
CA ASP A 131 17.79 20.16 -18.71
C ASP A 131 17.00 21.41 -18.28
N PHE A 132 17.27 21.93 -17.08
CA PHE A 132 16.54 23.08 -16.52
C PHE A 132 17.26 24.42 -16.70
N CYS A 133 18.55 24.43 -17.03
CA CYS A 133 19.24 25.65 -17.42
C CYS A 133 19.32 25.70 -18.95
N MET A 134 18.68 26.71 -19.57
CA MET A 134 18.82 27.05 -21.00
C MET A 134 20.26 27.52 -21.36
N LEU A 135 21.31 26.90 -20.81
CA LEU A 135 22.70 27.32 -20.91
C LEU A 135 23.50 26.54 -21.97
N TYR A 136 22.85 25.90 -22.94
CA TYR A 136 23.55 25.39 -24.13
C TYR A 136 23.48 26.33 -25.35
N TYR A 137 22.68 27.41 -25.33
CA TYR A 137 22.52 28.28 -26.51
C TYR A 137 23.56 29.41 -26.64
N ASN A 138 24.55 29.51 -25.74
CA ASN A 138 25.52 30.63 -25.76
C ASN A 138 27.01 30.21 -25.83
N PHE A 139 27.33 28.98 -26.23
CA PHE A 139 28.73 28.60 -26.53
C PHE A 139 29.00 28.28 -28.01
N CYS A 140 28.07 28.61 -28.90
CA CYS A 140 28.30 28.62 -30.35
C CYS A 140 27.72 29.90 -30.96
N ASN A 141 28.38 31.03 -30.72
CA ASN A 141 28.43 32.19 -31.63
C ASN A 141 29.76 32.92 -31.43
#